data_AF-A0A9E3W1F0-F1
#
_entry.id   AF-A0A9E3W1F0-F1
#
_cell.length_a   1.000
_cell.length_b   1.000
_cell.length_c   1.000
_cell.angle_alpha   90.00
_cell.angle_beta   90.00
_cell.angle_gamma   90.00
#
_symmetry.space_group_name_H-M   'P 1'
#
loop_
_entity.id
_entity.type
_entity.pdbx_description
1 polymer ?
#
loop_
_entity_poly.entity_id
_entity_poly.type
_entity_poly.pdbx_seq_one_letter_code
_entity_poly.pdbx_strand_id
1 'polypeptide(L)'
;MKYLILILTLIPSLLISQGWEKTYGWGIGRSVQQSTDGGYIITGDKYVPGNYYDIYLIKTDEFGDTLWTRTYDLLQFHDYGMSIQKTTDNGYIITGSTESKTEGRDVYLLKIDGYGDLQWAKTYGGQNSDYARSVKQVSDEGYIVV
;
A
#
# COMPACT_ATOMS: atom_id res chain seq x y z
N MET A 1 19.15 68.21 9.71
CA MET A 1 19.33 66.83 9.20
C MET A 1 18.07 66.05 9.53
N LYS A 2 17.26 65.68 8.53
CA LYS A 2 16.06 64.85 8.70
C LYS A 2 16.48 63.38 8.55
N TYR A 3 16.25 62.56 9.56
CA TYR A 3 16.47 61.12 9.46
C TYR A 3 15.23 60.46 8.84
N LEU A 4 15.44 59.69 7.77
CA LEU A 4 14.44 58.85 7.13
C LEU A 4 14.30 57.56 7.95
N ILE A 5 13.11 57.32 8.50
CA ILE A 5 12.77 56.05 9.15
C ILE A 5 12.30 55.11 8.04
N LEU A 6 13.07 54.05 7.76
CA LEU A 6 12.63 52.97 6.89
C LEU A 6 12.04 51.86 7.78
N ILE A 7 10.72 51.70 7.76
CA ILE A 7 10.05 50.57 8.39
C ILE A 7 10.17 49.39 7.43
N LEU A 8 11.01 48.42 7.78
CA LEU A 8 11.12 47.15 7.06
C LEU A 8 10.01 46.21 7.58
N THR A 9 8.93 46.03 6.83
CA THR A 9 7.95 45.00 7.17
C THR A 9 8.53 43.64 6.77
N LEU A 10 9.04 42.87 7.74
CA LEU A 10 9.25 41.42 7.55
C LEU A 10 7.88 40.80 7.34
N ILE A 11 7.62 40.31 6.12
CA ILE A 11 6.62 39.26 5.93
C ILE A 11 7.37 37.98 6.34
N PRO A 12 7.02 37.28 7.43
CA PRO A 12 7.50 35.93 7.60
C PRO A 12 6.87 35.14 6.46
N SER A 13 7.68 34.74 5.48
CA SER A 13 7.25 33.69 4.56
C SER A 13 6.95 32.50 5.45
N LEU A 14 5.67 32.19 5.60
CA LEU A 14 5.19 31.01 6.28
C LEU A 14 5.92 29.84 5.60
N LEU A 15 6.95 29.33 6.26
CA LEU A 15 7.50 28.02 5.95
C LEU A 15 6.36 27.06 6.30
N ILE A 16 5.44 26.86 5.36
CA ILE A 16 4.68 25.63 5.32
C ILE A 16 5.77 24.58 5.24
N SER A 17 5.97 23.84 6.33
CA SER A 17 6.74 22.61 6.28
C SER A 17 6.08 21.78 5.20
N GLN A 18 6.63 21.81 3.99
CA GLN A 18 6.35 20.80 3.00
C GLN A 18 6.68 19.49 3.71
N GLY A 19 5.72 18.57 3.82
CA GLY A 19 6.00 17.24 4.32
C GLY A 19 7.12 16.57 3.50
N TRP A 20 7.40 15.31 3.75
CA TRP A 20 8.36 14.61 2.92
C TRP A 20 7.73 14.20 1.58
N GLU A 21 8.55 14.11 0.55
CA GLU A 21 8.24 13.45 -0.72
C GLU A 21 9.29 12.35 -0.95
N LYS A 22 8.83 11.15 -1.29
CA LYS A 22 9.69 9.99 -1.55
C LYS A 22 9.13 9.18 -2.72
N THR A 23 10.03 8.67 -3.54
CA THR A 23 9.70 7.74 -4.64
C THR A 23 10.15 6.35 -4.25
N TYR A 24 9.29 5.36 -4.48
CA TYR A 24 9.56 3.99 -4.08
C TYR A 24 9.52 3.03 -5.28
N GLY A 25 10.68 2.49 -5.64
CA GLY A 25 10.81 1.44 -6.66
C GLY A 25 10.34 1.86 -8.06
N TRP A 26 10.07 0.84 -8.88
CA TRP A 26 9.67 0.98 -10.30
C TRP A 26 8.27 0.38 -10.58
N GLY A 27 7.49 0.15 -9.54
CA GLY A 27 6.15 -0.47 -9.60
C GLY A 27 5.01 0.54 -9.58
N ILE A 28 3.78 0.05 -9.53
CA ILE A 28 2.57 0.87 -9.44
C ILE A 28 2.03 0.79 -8.01
N GLY A 29 2.07 1.89 -7.26
CA GLY A 29 1.37 2.01 -5.97
C GLY A 29 -0.13 2.29 -6.17
N ARG A 30 -1.00 1.58 -5.44
CA ARG A 30 -2.47 1.70 -5.59
C ARG A 30 -3.21 2.08 -4.32
N SER A 31 -2.69 1.68 -3.17
CA SER A 31 -3.31 2.02 -1.90
C SER A 31 -2.23 2.22 -0.85
N VAL A 32 -2.47 3.22 0.02
CA VAL A 32 -1.61 3.57 1.14
C VAL A 32 -2.48 3.75 2.38
N GLN A 33 -1.97 3.32 3.52
CA GLN A 33 -2.59 3.56 4.81
C GLN A 33 -1.52 3.95 5.83
N GLN A 34 -1.77 5.03 6.59
CA GLN A 34 -0.96 5.36 7.74
C GLN A 34 -1.25 4.36 8.88
N SER A 35 -0.21 3.82 9.50
CA SER A 35 -0.28 2.96 10.67
C SER A 35 -0.23 3.76 11.97
N THR A 36 -0.66 3.15 13.07
CA THR A 36 -0.71 3.77 14.41
C THR A 36 0.66 4.15 14.99
N ASP A 37 1.74 3.65 14.40
CA ASP A 37 3.14 3.98 14.71
C ASP A 37 3.63 5.24 13.97
N GLY A 38 2.75 5.93 13.23
CA GLY A 38 3.08 7.12 12.44
C GLY A 38 3.60 6.82 11.03
N GLY A 39 4.05 5.59 10.77
CA GLY A 39 4.53 5.16 9.46
C GLY A 39 3.42 4.80 8.49
N TYR A 40 3.78 4.26 7.32
CA TYR A 40 2.82 3.98 6.25
C TYR A 40 3.02 2.58 5.69
N ILE A 41 1.92 1.92 5.32
CA ILE A 41 1.93 0.70 4.52
C ILE A 41 1.33 0.99 3.15
N ILE A 42 2.01 0.55 2.10
CA ILE A 42 1.63 0.78 0.70
C ILE A 42 1.52 -0.58 0.03
N THR A 43 0.48 -0.77 -0.79
CA THR A 43 0.36 -1.92 -1.69
C THR A 43 0.30 -1.47 -3.14
N GLY A 44 0.76 -2.35 -4.02
CA GLY A 44 0.77 -2.16 -5.44
C GLY A 44 1.11 -3.45 -6.17
N ASP A 45 1.66 -3.28 -7.37
CA ASP A 45 2.38 -4.37 -8.05
C ASP A 45 3.78 -3.93 -8.46
N LYS A 46 4.62 -4.92 -8.72
CA LYS A 46 5.94 -4.74 -9.27
C LYS A 46 6.17 -5.78 -10.35
N TYR A 47 6.59 -5.34 -11.53
CA TYR A 47 7.12 -6.24 -12.55
C TYR A 47 8.52 -6.69 -12.15
N VAL A 48 8.75 -8.00 -12.18
CA VAL A 48 10.09 -8.57 -12.06
C VAL A 48 10.52 -9.07 -13.44
N PRO A 49 11.66 -8.59 -14.00
CA PRO A 49 12.08 -8.99 -15.34
C PRO A 49 12.20 -10.51 -15.50
N GLY A 50 11.52 -11.05 -16.51
CA GLY A 50 11.47 -12.50 -16.74
C GLY A 50 10.47 -13.25 -15.85
N ASN A 51 9.64 -12.51 -15.11
CA ASN A 51 8.57 -13.04 -14.26
C ASN A 51 7.27 -12.23 -14.47
N TYR A 52 6.29 -12.48 -13.62
CA TYR A 52 5.00 -11.81 -13.62
C TYR A 52 5.02 -10.46 -12.87
N TYR A 53 3.86 -9.83 -12.83
CA TYR A 53 3.60 -8.71 -11.94
C TYR A 53 3.18 -9.34 -10.63
N ASP A 54 3.78 -8.94 -9.52
CA ASP A 54 3.45 -9.53 -8.22
C ASP A 54 3.00 -8.44 -7.25
N ILE A 55 2.17 -8.82 -6.28
CA ILE A 55 1.78 -7.91 -5.20
C ILE A 55 3.04 -7.46 -4.47
N TYR A 56 3.24 -6.14 -4.42
CA TYR A 56 4.39 -5.52 -3.78
C TYR A 56 3.94 -4.60 -2.65
N LEU A 57 4.51 -4.83 -1.48
CA LEU A 57 4.26 -4.05 -0.27
C LEU A 57 5.50 -3.28 0.16
N ILE A 58 5.26 -2.10 0.71
CA ILE A 58 6.28 -1.20 1.25
C ILE A 58 5.79 -0.70 2.60
N LYS A 59 6.55 -0.97 3.66
CA LYS A 59 6.36 -0.33 4.96
C LYS A 59 7.42 0.75 5.14
N THR A 60 6.98 1.91 5.61
CA THR A 60 7.83 3.03 5.96
C THR A 60 7.70 3.41 7.42
N ASP A 61 8.65 4.20 7.89
CA ASP A 61 8.49 5.02 9.08
C ASP A 61 7.68 6.30 8.76
N GLU A 62 7.56 7.18 9.76
CA GLU A 62 6.81 8.43 9.68
C GLU A 62 7.44 9.47 8.72
N PHE A 63 8.73 9.35 8.41
CA PHE A 63 9.47 10.20 7.49
C PHE A 63 9.51 9.66 6.05
N GLY A 64 8.85 8.53 5.83
CA GLY A 64 8.81 7.86 4.54
C GLY A 64 10.06 7.04 4.24
N ASP A 65 10.95 6.81 5.20
CA ASP A 65 12.08 5.91 4.98
C ASP A 65 11.61 4.45 5.04
N THR A 66 12.10 3.64 4.10
CA THR A 66 11.64 2.25 3.94
C THR A 66 12.16 1.39 5.09
N LEU A 67 11.25 0.80 5.86
CA LEU A 67 11.56 -0.17 6.90
C LEU A 67 11.70 -1.57 6.30
N TRP A 68 10.77 -1.96 5.43
CA TRP A 68 10.84 -3.22 4.70
C TRP A 68 9.99 -3.19 3.44
N THR A 69 10.30 -4.12 2.54
CA THR A 69 9.49 -4.41 1.36
C THR A 69 9.24 -5.92 1.26
N ARG A 70 8.13 -6.29 0.62
CA ARG A 70 7.74 -7.69 0.37
C ARG A 70 7.13 -7.82 -1.00
N THR A 71 7.49 -8.89 -1.71
CA THR A 71 6.84 -9.33 -2.94
C THR A 71 6.18 -10.68 -2.67
N TYR A 72 4.92 -10.84 -3.06
CA TYR A 72 4.19 -12.10 -2.92
C TYR A 72 3.90 -12.69 -4.29
N ASP A 73 4.75 -13.63 -4.70
CA ASP A 73 4.60 -14.46 -5.91
C ASP A 73 4.28 -15.89 -5.45
N LEU A 74 3.00 -16.17 -5.20
CA LEU A 74 2.56 -17.46 -4.65
C LEU A 74 1.96 -18.36 -5.72
N LEU A 75 1.58 -17.81 -6.86
CA LEU A 75 0.80 -18.49 -7.89
C LEU A 75 1.50 -18.52 -9.27
N GLN A 76 2.63 -17.84 -9.44
CA GLN A 76 3.33 -17.71 -10.74
C GLN A 76 2.40 -17.18 -11.85
N PHE A 77 1.66 -16.13 -11.51
CA PHE A 77 0.71 -15.43 -12.36
C PHE A 77 0.84 -13.92 -12.15
N HIS A 78 0.20 -13.13 -13.01
CA HIS A 78 0.10 -11.70 -12.74
C HIS A 78 -0.85 -11.40 -11.56
N ASP A 79 -0.28 -10.99 -10.43
CA ASP A 79 -0.93 -10.61 -9.20
C ASP A 79 -0.87 -9.08 -8.98
N TYR A 80 -2.00 -8.50 -8.58
CA TYR A 80 -2.16 -7.05 -8.47
C TYR A 80 -2.75 -6.68 -7.12
N GLY A 81 -2.00 -5.90 -6.32
CA GLY A 81 -2.48 -5.40 -5.04
C GLY A 81 -3.28 -4.11 -5.22
N MET A 82 -4.55 -4.11 -4.81
CA MET A 82 -5.48 -2.99 -5.02
C MET A 82 -5.78 -2.22 -3.73
N SER A 83 -5.90 -2.91 -2.60
CA SER A 83 -6.22 -2.29 -1.31
C SER A 83 -5.52 -3.00 -0.18
N ILE A 84 -5.08 -2.23 0.82
CA ILE A 84 -4.44 -2.73 2.04
C ILE A 84 -5.05 -2.05 3.26
N GLN A 85 -5.17 -2.82 4.34
CA GLN A 85 -5.60 -2.31 5.63
C GLN A 85 -4.86 -3.01 6.77
N LYS A 86 -4.36 -2.25 7.74
CA LYS A 86 -3.91 -2.73 9.04
C LYS A 86 -5.07 -3.35 9.80
N THR A 87 -4.81 -4.51 10.39
CA THR A 87 -5.80 -5.28 11.16
C THR A 87 -5.58 -5.12 12.67
N THR A 88 -6.62 -5.44 13.44
CA THR A 88 -6.65 -5.34 14.91
C THR A 88 -5.64 -6.26 15.61
N ASP A 89 -5.21 -7.33 14.95
CA ASP A 89 -4.17 -8.26 15.40
C ASP A 89 -2.74 -7.78 15.05
N ASN A 90 -2.58 -6.50 14.71
CA ASN A 90 -1.36 -5.84 14.26
C ASN A 90 -0.78 -6.29 12.91
N GLY A 91 -1.46 -7.20 12.20
CA GLY A 91 -1.11 -7.55 10.82
C GLY A 91 -1.68 -6.58 9.78
N TYR A 92 -1.76 -7.08 8.53
CA TYR A 92 -2.39 -6.38 7.42
C TYR A 92 -3.18 -7.34 6.54
N ILE A 93 -4.33 -6.89 6.06
CA ILE A 93 -5.13 -7.57 5.04
C ILE A 93 -4.99 -6.83 3.71
N ILE A 94 -4.80 -7.58 2.64
CA ILE A 94 -4.57 -7.07 1.29
C ILE A 94 -5.56 -7.74 0.35
N THR A 95 -6.15 -6.98 -0.56
CA THR A 95 -6.94 -7.55 -1.65
C THR A 95 -6.53 -7.00 -3.01
N GLY A 96 -6.88 -7.75 -4.05
CA GLY A 96 -6.77 -7.37 -5.44
C GLY A 96 -7.16 -8.52 -6.34
N SER A 97 -6.36 -8.81 -7.36
CA SER A 97 -6.66 -9.88 -8.32
C SER A 97 -5.41 -10.67 -8.72
N THR A 98 -5.59 -11.96 -8.98
CA THR A 98 -4.61 -12.86 -9.61
C THR A 98 -5.18 -13.38 -10.93
N GLU A 99 -4.35 -13.82 -11.88
CA GLU A 99 -4.84 -14.55 -13.05
C GLU A 99 -5.36 -15.93 -12.64
N SER A 100 -6.47 -16.36 -13.24
CA SER A 100 -7.07 -17.66 -12.93
C SER A 100 -6.47 -18.78 -13.79
N LYS A 101 -6.61 -20.03 -13.35
CA LYS A 101 -6.13 -21.21 -14.10
C LYS A 101 -6.96 -21.54 -15.34
N THR A 102 -8.21 -21.09 -15.38
CA THR A 102 -9.17 -21.50 -16.42
C THR A 102 -9.39 -20.44 -17.48
N GLU A 103 -9.30 -19.16 -17.12
CA GLU A 103 -9.28 -17.93 -17.95
C GLU A 103 -9.82 -16.76 -17.11
N GLY A 104 -9.28 -15.54 -17.30
CA GLY A 104 -9.71 -14.35 -16.57
C GLY A 104 -8.91 -14.08 -15.29
N ARG A 105 -9.57 -13.48 -14.30
CA ARG A 105 -8.95 -13.15 -13.00
C ARG A 105 -9.83 -13.58 -11.84
N ASP A 106 -9.19 -13.94 -10.73
CA ASP A 106 -9.88 -14.21 -9.47
C ASP A 106 -9.53 -13.12 -8.46
N VAL A 107 -10.45 -12.86 -7.52
CA VAL A 107 -10.16 -12.07 -6.32
C VAL A 107 -9.03 -12.74 -5.56
N TYR A 108 -8.03 -11.95 -5.18
CA TYR A 108 -6.95 -12.42 -4.35
C TYR A 108 -6.97 -11.70 -3.00
N LEU A 109 -6.95 -12.45 -1.90
CA LEU A 109 -6.99 -11.95 -0.53
C LEU A 109 -5.84 -12.55 0.28
N LEU A 110 -4.95 -11.70 0.80
CA LEU A 110 -3.78 -12.09 1.58
C LEU A 110 -3.88 -11.49 2.98
N LYS A 111 -3.51 -12.27 3.99
CA LYS A 111 -3.27 -11.82 5.35
C LYS A 111 -1.81 -12.03 5.71
N ILE A 112 -1.21 -10.97 6.22
CA ILE A 112 0.18 -10.97 6.68
C ILE A 112 0.23 -10.47 8.13
N ASP A 113 1.32 -10.78 8.81
CA ASP A 113 1.59 -10.23 10.14
C ASP A 113 2.24 -8.82 10.07
N GLY A 114 2.60 -8.27 11.23
CA GLY A 114 3.21 -6.94 11.33
C GLY A 114 4.60 -6.83 10.70
N TYR A 115 5.30 -7.95 10.49
CA TYR A 115 6.64 -8.05 9.92
C TYR A 115 6.62 -8.34 8.41
N GLY A 116 5.43 -8.53 7.84
CA GLY A 116 5.23 -8.82 6.44
C GLY A 116 5.30 -10.32 6.11
N ASP A 117 5.23 -11.19 7.11
CA ASP A 117 5.22 -12.63 6.87
C ASP A 117 3.80 -13.11 6.57
N LEU A 118 3.68 -13.97 5.56
CA LEU A 118 2.39 -14.48 5.11
C LEU A 118 1.77 -15.39 6.18
N GLN A 119 0.55 -15.06 6.61
CA GLN A 119 -0.24 -15.92 7.48
C GLN A 119 -1.13 -16.85 6.66
N TRP A 120 -1.83 -16.29 5.66
CA TRP A 120 -2.61 -17.07 4.69
C TRP A 120 -2.89 -16.27 3.42
N ALA A 121 -3.22 -16.98 2.34
CA ALA A 121 -3.67 -16.42 1.08
C ALA A 121 -4.88 -17.22 0.56
N LYS A 122 -5.85 -16.55 -0.05
CA LYS A 122 -7.08 -17.15 -0.58
C LYS A 122 -7.45 -16.52 -1.91
N THR A 123 -7.90 -17.34 -2.85
CA THR A 123 -8.48 -16.90 -4.12
C THR A 123 -9.99 -17.15 -4.12
N TYR A 124 -10.75 -16.24 -4.71
CA TYR A 124 -12.19 -16.36 -4.88
C TYR A 124 -12.58 -15.95 -6.30
N GLY A 125 -13.27 -16.83 -7.00
CA GLY A 125 -13.73 -16.55 -8.36
C GLY A 125 -14.35 -17.77 -9.03
N GLY A 126 -14.80 -17.57 -10.26
CA GLY A 126 -15.47 -18.59 -11.07
C GLY A 126 -14.93 -18.68 -12.50
N GLN A 127 -15.81 -18.93 -13.46
CA GLN A 127 -15.42 -19.01 -14.88
C GLN A 127 -15.17 -17.65 -15.53
N ASN A 128 -15.57 -16.55 -14.88
CA ASN A 128 -15.46 -15.20 -15.40
C ASN A 128 -14.46 -14.40 -14.55
N SER A 129 -14.04 -13.24 -15.05
CA SER A 129 -13.16 -12.36 -14.27
C SER A 129 -13.87 -11.75 -13.07
N ASP A 130 -13.31 -12.00 -11.90
CA ASP A 130 -13.67 -11.46 -10.60
C ASP A 130 -12.55 -10.51 -10.11
N TYR A 131 -12.95 -9.35 -9.60
CA TYR A 131 -12.02 -8.32 -9.16
C TYR A 131 -12.43 -7.82 -7.77
N ALA A 132 -11.44 -7.60 -6.91
CA ALA A 132 -11.61 -6.83 -5.69
C ALA A 132 -10.82 -5.52 -5.78
N ARG A 133 -11.40 -4.46 -5.24
CA ARG A 133 -10.84 -3.10 -5.21
C ARG A 133 -10.63 -2.59 -3.79
N SER A 134 -11.37 -3.11 -2.81
CA SER A 134 -11.28 -2.65 -1.42
C SER A 134 -11.44 -3.80 -0.44
N VAL A 135 -10.70 -3.74 0.65
CA VAL A 135 -10.86 -4.64 1.79
C VAL A 135 -11.00 -3.85 3.08
N LYS A 136 -11.86 -4.33 3.97
CA LYS A 136 -12.03 -3.79 5.32
C LYS A 136 -12.28 -4.90 6.33
N GLN A 137 -11.47 -4.96 7.38
CA GLN A 137 -11.75 -5.76 8.56
C GLN A 137 -13.00 -5.23 9.27
N VAL A 138 -13.87 -6.17 9.66
CA VAL A 138 -15.05 -5.93 10.49
C VAL A 138 -14.84 -6.56 11.88
N SER A 139 -15.85 -6.50 12.75
CA SER A 139 -15.78 -7.17 14.07
C SER A 139 -15.49 -8.66 13.94
N ASP A 140 -14.90 -9.24 14.98
CA ASP A 140 -14.70 -10.68 15.12
C ASP A 140 -13.93 -11.34 13.97
N GLU A 141 -12.80 -10.73 13.57
CA GLU A 141 -11.85 -11.25 12.57
C GLU A 141 -12.41 -11.40 11.13
N GLY A 142 -13.62 -10.89 10.87
CA GLY A 142 -14.22 -10.88 9.54
C GLY A 142 -13.62 -9.83 8.60
N TYR A 143 -13.81 -10.02 7.30
CA TYR A 143 -13.40 -9.07 6.26
C TYR A 143 -14.53 -8.87 5.25
N ILE A 144 -14.77 -7.62 4.87
CA ILE A 144 -15.57 -7.25 3.70
C ILE A 144 -14.62 -6.98 2.55
N VAL A 145 -14.89 -7.59 1.41
CA VAL A 145 -14.15 -7.43 0.15
C VAL A 145 -15.15 -7.02 -0.93
N VAL A 146 -14.84 -5.94 -1.65
CA VAL A 146 -15.67 -5.38 -2.76
C VAL A 146 -14.81 -4.93 -3.92
#